data_AF-A0A6M0SNV1-F1
#
_entry.id   AF-A0A6M0SNV1-F1
#
_cell.length_a   1.000
_cell.length_b   1.000
_cell.length_c   1.000
_cell.angle_alpha   90.00
_cell.angle_beta   90.00
_cell.angle_gamma   90.00
#
_symmetry.space_group_name_H-M   'P 1'
#
loop_
_entity.id
_entity.type
_entity.pdbx_description
1 polymer ?
#
loop_
_entity_poly.entity_id
_entity_poly.type
_entity_poly.pdbx_seq_one_letter_code
_entity_poly.pdbx_strand_id
1 'polypeptide(L)'
;MKINKEIYKKIKREVENDLKNYPYYLISIETPGLGSAIRPDVVINKNLSLSDPVGKSIVDIEYKRALVNAVGFVYDKLDKDSKRIVESSYFRDDLTVGEIREELQIDKNKYYKLKEKAIYKFAMGIGYC
;
A
#
# COMPACT_ATOMS: atom_id res chain seq x y z
N MET A 1 -0.50 -13.06 -19.51
CA MET A 1 0.13 -13.93 -18.48
C MET A 1 -0.97 -14.60 -17.66
N LYS A 2 -1.10 -15.94 -17.66
CA LYS A 2 -2.09 -16.64 -16.82
C LYS A 2 -1.47 -16.88 -15.43
N ILE A 3 -1.62 -15.91 -14.53
CA ILE A 3 -1.22 -16.09 -13.12
C ILE A 3 -2.19 -17.06 -12.47
N ASN A 4 -1.67 -18.05 -11.73
CA ASN A 4 -2.50 -18.95 -10.94
C ASN A 4 -3.30 -18.14 -9.89
N LYS A 5 -4.58 -18.49 -9.68
CA LYS A 5 -5.46 -17.84 -8.70
C LYS A 5 -4.84 -17.74 -7.30
N GLU A 6 -4.14 -18.77 -6.84
CA GLU A 6 -3.51 -18.75 -5.51
C GLU A 6 -2.29 -17.82 -5.46
N ILE A 7 -1.49 -17.80 -6.52
CA ILE A 7 -0.37 -16.84 -6.65
C ILE A 7 -0.91 -15.41 -6.66
N TYR A 8 -1.98 -15.17 -7.41
CA TYR A 8 -2.62 -13.86 -7.47
C TYR A 8 -3.16 -13.40 -6.11
N LYS A 9 -3.80 -14.29 -5.34
CA LYS A 9 -4.25 -13.97 -3.98
C LYS A 9 -3.08 -13.59 -3.08
N LYS A 10 -1.94 -14.28 -3.19
CA LYS A 10 -0.73 -13.95 -2.42
C LYS A 10 -0.21 -12.57 -2.81
N ILE A 11 0.01 -12.33 -4.10
CA ILE A 11 0.46 -11.03 -4.62
C ILE A 11 -0.47 -9.90 -4.19
N LYS A 12 -1.79 -10.10 -4.33
CA LYS A 12 -2.78 -9.12 -3.91
C LYS A 12 -2.64 -8.77 -2.42
N ARG A 13 -2.44 -9.77 -1.55
CA ARG A 13 -2.25 -9.51 -0.11
C ARG A 13 -0.99 -8.71 0.19
N GLU A 14 0.11 -9.03 -0.47
CA GLU A 14 1.38 -8.28 -0.32
C GLU A 14 1.20 -6.82 -0.76
N VAL A 15 0.62 -6.60 -1.95
CA VAL A 15 0.33 -5.25 -2.46
C VAL A 15 -0.62 -4.49 -1.53
N GLU A 16 -1.69 -5.12 -1.05
CA GLU A 16 -2.61 -4.49 -0.09
C GLU A 16 -1.90 -4.14 1.23
N ASN A 17 -0.95 -4.96 1.68
CA ASN A 17 -0.16 -4.66 2.87
C ASN A 17 0.79 -3.48 2.64
N ASP A 18 1.48 -3.44 1.51
CA ASP A 18 2.36 -2.34 1.12
C ASP A 18 1.61 -1.02 1.00
N LEU A 19 0.43 -1.03 0.37
CA LEU A 19 -0.43 0.15 0.26
C LEU A 19 -0.92 0.65 1.63
N LYS A 20 -1.16 -0.24 2.59
CA LYS A 20 -1.50 0.16 3.98
C LYS A 20 -0.30 0.69 4.75
N ASN A 21 0.91 0.21 4.46
CA ASN A 21 2.13 0.71 5.09
C ASN A 21 2.56 2.06 4.52
N TYR A 22 2.19 2.34 3.26
CA TYR A 22 2.60 3.53 2.53
C TYR A 22 2.46 4.85 3.32
N PRO A 23 1.31 5.21 3.93
CA PRO A 23 1.20 6.47 4.68
C PRO A 23 2.19 6.56 5.85
N TYR A 24 2.42 5.46 6.55
CA TYR A 24 3.32 5.39 7.70
C TYR A 24 4.78 5.48 7.26
N TYR A 25 5.12 4.86 6.13
CA TYR A 25 6.47 4.97 5.56
C TYR A 25 6.73 6.37 5.04
N LEU A 26 5.74 7.00 4.40
CA LEU A 26 5.82 8.39 3.95
C LEU A 26 6.09 9.32 5.13
N ILE A 27 5.29 9.24 6.21
CA ILE A 27 5.51 10.02 7.44
C ILE A 27 6.92 9.78 7.98
N SER A 28 7.35 8.53 8.09
CA SER A 28 8.68 8.19 8.62
C SER A 28 9.82 8.81 7.80
N ILE A 29 9.66 8.93 6.48
CA ILE A 29 10.65 9.55 5.58
C ILE A 29 10.61 11.08 5.69
N GLU A 30 9.42 11.67 5.81
CA GLU A 30 9.22 13.11 5.86
C GLU A 30 9.50 13.73 7.24
N THR A 31 9.44 12.94 8.31
CA THR A 31 9.75 13.38 9.68
C THR A 31 10.95 12.64 10.28
N PRO A 32 12.15 12.78 9.70
CA PRO A 32 13.35 12.13 10.23
C PRO A 32 13.63 12.63 11.65
N GLY A 33 14.04 11.73 12.54
CA GLY A 33 14.36 12.04 13.94
C GLY A 33 13.19 11.90 14.92
N LEU A 34 11.95 11.74 14.45
CA LEU A 34 10.78 11.45 15.32
C LEU A 34 10.52 9.94 15.51
N GLY A 35 11.45 9.10 15.06
CA GLY A 35 11.26 7.65 15.01
C GLY A 35 10.53 7.20 13.73
N SER A 36 10.07 5.94 13.72
CA SER A 36 9.28 5.40 12.61
C SER A 36 7.81 5.37 12.99
N ALA A 37 6.95 5.89 12.12
CA ALA A 37 5.50 5.70 12.26
C ALA A 37 5.17 4.21 12.13
N ILE A 38 4.25 3.75 12.97
CA ILE A 38 3.84 2.35 13.02
C ILE A 38 2.34 2.22 12.81
N ARG A 39 1.94 1.11 12.19
CA ARG A 39 0.56 0.69 12.09
C ARG A 39 0.07 0.10 13.41
N PRO A 40 -0.93 0.71 14.09
CA PRO A 40 -1.38 0.22 15.39
C PRO A 40 -2.01 -1.17 15.33
N ASP A 41 -2.52 -1.58 14.17
CA ASP A 41 -3.17 -2.87 13.93
C ASP A 41 -2.19 -4.04 13.74
N VAL A 42 -0.88 -3.77 13.65
CA VAL A 42 0.14 -4.79 13.38
C VAL A 42 0.90 -5.15 14.65
N VAL A 43 0.84 -6.43 15.03
CA VAL A 43 1.64 -6.97 16.15
C VAL A 43 3.09 -7.14 15.70
N ILE A 44 3.98 -6.28 16.20
CA ILE A 44 5.41 -6.38 15.92
C ILE A 44 6.02 -7.46 16.82
N ASN A 45 6.54 -8.53 16.21
CA ASN A 45 7.26 -9.57 16.94
C ASN A 45 8.64 -9.06 17.37
N LYS A 46 8.82 -8.81 18.68
CA LYS A 46 10.07 -8.28 19.26
C LYS A 46 11.23 -9.27 19.28
N ASN A 47 11.02 -10.52 18.87
CA ASN A 47 12.01 -11.61 18.98
C ASN A 47 13.04 -11.68 17.83
N LEU A 48 13.26 -10.59 17.09
CA LEU A 48 14.33 -10.52 16.09
C LEU A 48 15.66 -10.24 16.80
N SER A 49 16.47 -11.27 17.06
CA SER A 49 17.83 -11.11 17.57
C SER A 49 18.67 -10.29 16.56
N LEU A 50 19.34 -9.24 17.01
CA LEU A 50 20.09 -8.32 16.16
C LEU A 50 21.59 -8.67 16.17
N SER A 51 22.15 -8.98 15.01
CA SER A 51 23.61 -9.06 14.79
C SER A 51 24.21 -7.75 14.27
N ASP A 52 23.41 -6.88 13.63
CA ASP A 52 23.79 -5.53 13.19
C ASP A 52 22.55 -4.59 13.11
N PRO A 53 22.31 -3.75 14.13
CA PRO A 53 21.17 -2.84 14.16
C PRO A 53 21.31 -1.65 13.20
N VAL A 54 22.55 -1.20 12.91
CA VAL A 54 22.79 -0.01 12.08
C VAL A 54 22.56 -0.36 10.61
N GLY A 55 23.19 -1.43 10.11
CA GLY A 55 22.99 -1.88 8.74
C GLY A 55 21.52 -2.19 8.43
N LYS A 56 20.81 -2.80 9.39
CA LYS A 56 19.38 -3.08 9.26
C LYS A 56 18.53 -1.80 9.16
N SER A 57 18.87 -0.76 9.93
CA SER A 57 18.13 0.52 9.88
C SER A 57 18.29 1.24 8.54
N ILE A 58 19.48 1.15 7.92
CA ILE A 58 19.75 1.74 6.60
C ILE A 58 18.93 1.02 5.53
N VAL A 59 19.00 -0.32 5.51
CA VAL A 59 18.24 -1.15 4.56
C VAL A 59 16.73 -0.93 4.70
N ASP A 60 16.23 -0.76 5.94
CA ASP A 60 14.82 -0.46 6.20
C ASP A 60 14.39 0.90 5.63
N ILE A 61 15.22 1.94 5.81
CA ILE A 61 14.94 3.28 5.24
C ILE A 61 14.97 3.25 3.71
N GLU A 62 15.95 2.58 3.11
CA GLU A 62 16.04 2.45 1.65
C GLU A 62 14.83 1.71 1.07
N TYR A 63 14.42 0.61 1.71
CA TYR A 63 13.21 -0.12 1.35
C TYR A 63 11.96 0.76 1.43
N LYS A 64 11.78 1.50 2.55
CA LYS A 64 10.66 2.45 2.71
C LYS A 64 10.63 3.47 1.58
N ARG A 65 11.79 4.06 1.23
CA ARG A 65 11.90 5.04 0.14
C ARG A 65 11.55 4.43 -1.21
N ALA A 66 12.07 3.25 -1.52
CA ALA A 66 11.77 2.56 -2.77
C ALA A 66 10.27 2.27 -2.88
N LEU A 67 9.64 1.78 -1.81
CA LEU A 67 8.21 1.50 -1.79
C LEU A 67 7.37 2.78 -1.96
N VAL A 68 7.69 3.83 -1.19
CA VAL A 68 6.98 5.12 -1.28
C VAL A 68 7.08 5.71 -2.70
N ASN A 69 8.26 5.66 -3.31
CA ASN A 69 8.45 6.14 -4.68
C ASN A 69 7.65 5.33 -5.70
N ALA A 70 7.65 3.99 -5.58
CA ALA A 70 6.90 3.11 -6.48
C ALA A 70 5.38 3.33 -6.35
N VAL A 71 4.87 3.41 -5.11
CA VAL A 71 3.45 3.67 -4.84
C VAL A 71 3.05 5.06 -5.35
N GLY A 72 3.83 6.10 -5.04
CA GLY A 72 3.58 7.47 -5.52
C GLY A 72 3.53 7.55 -7.05
N PHE A 73 4.51 6.94 -7.73
CA PHE A 73 4.56 6.92 -9.19
C PHE A 73 3.32 6.25 -9.82
N VAL A 74 2.93 5.06 -9.33
CA VAL A 74 1.74 4.37 -9.84
C VAL A 74 0.48 5.17 -9.54
N TYR A 75 0.37 5.68 -8.31
CA TYR A 75 -0.76 6.48 -7.86
C TYR A 75 -0.99 7.67 -8.78
N ASP A 76 0.06 8.43 -9.10
CA ASP A 76 -0.02 9.61 -9.97
C ASP A 76 -0.61 9.32 -11.35
N LYS A 77 -0.42 8.10 -11.87
CA LYS A 77 -0.92 7.65 -13.18
C LYS A 77 -2.30 7.00 -13.15
N LEU A 78 -2.91 6.83 -11.98
CA LEU A 78 -4.29 6.35 -11.88
C LEU A 78 -5.29 7.42 -12.34
N ASP A 79 -6.41 6.96 -12.91
CA ASP A 79 -7.59 7.79 -13.14
C ASP A 79 -8.21 8.26 -11.82
N LYS A 80 -8.99 9.35 -11.89
CA LYS A 80 -9.56 10.02 -10.71
C LYS A 80 -10.37 9.07 -9.81
N ASP A 81 -11.20 8.22 -10.41
CA ASP A 81 -12.04 7.27 -9.66
C ASP A 81 -11.17 6.22 -8.95
N SER A 82 -10.20 5.64 -9.66
CA SER A 82 -9.27 4.66 -9.08
C SER A 82 -8.41 5.26 -7.98
N LYS A 83 -7.95 6.51 -8.13
CA LYS A 83 -7.25 7.27 -7.08
C LYS A 83 -8.10 7.35 -5.82
N ARG A 84 -9.34 7.82 -5.97
CA ARG A 84 -10.26 7.99 -4.84
C ARG A 84 -10.53 6.68 -4.10
N ILE A 85 -10.74 5.59 -4.84
CA ILE A 85 -10.95 4.25 -4.28
C ILE A 85 -9.73 3.74 -3.51
N VAL A 86 -8.52 4.01 -4.00
CA VAL A 86 -7.26 3.59 -3.36
C VAL A 86 -7.02 4.38 -2.08
N GLU A 87 -7.19 5.71 -2.12
CA GLU A 87 -7.08 6.57 -0.95
C GLU A 87 -7.98 6.10 0.18
N SER A 88 -9.28 5.94 -0.10
CA SER A 88 -10.26 5.52 0.90
C SER A 88 -10.09 4.07 1.36
N SER A 89 -9.40 3.23 0.58
CA SER A 89 -9.21 1.82 0.92
C SER A 89 -7.95 1.56 1.75
N TYR A 90 -6.92 2.38 1.59
CA TYR A 90 -5.57 2.05 2.08
C TYR A 90 -4.82 3.22 2.72
N PHE A 91 -5.14 4.46 2.36
CA PHE A 91 -4.41 5.63 2.88
C PHE A 91 -5.18 6.35 3.99
N ARG A 92 -6.48 6.10 4.06
CA ARG A 92 -7.43 6.75 4.96
C ARG A 92 -8.35 5.71 5.57
N ASP A 93 -8.63 5.88 6.86
CA ASP A 93 -9.51 4.99 7.64
C ASP A 93 -10.86 5.64 7.99
N ASP A 94 -11.15 6.84 7.45
CA ASP A 94 -12.31 7.66 7.81
C ASP A 94 -13.48 7.57 6.82
N LEU A 95 -13.35 6.79 5.74
CA LEU A 95 -14.33 6.72 4.66
C LEU A 95 -14.80 5.29 4.41
N THR A 96 -16.12 5.11 4.31
CA THR A 96 -16.72 3.82 4.01
C THR A 96 -16.85 3.57 2.51
N VAL A 97 -16.95 2.30 2.13
CA VAL A 97 -17.22 1.91 0.73
C VAL A 97 -18.57 2.45 0.23
N GLY A 98 -19.54 2.65 1.12
CA GLY A 98 -20.85 3.22 0.78
C GLY A 98 -20.70 4.67 0.31
N GLU A 99 -20.08 5.50 1.14
CA GLU A 99 -19.87 6.93 0.87
C GLU A 99 -19.10 7.15 -0.44
N ILE A 100 -18.04 6.38 -0.69
CA ILE A 100 -17.25 6.52 -1.92
C ILE A 100 -18.04 6.10 -3.17
N ARG A 101 -18.90 5.09 -3.04
CA ARG A 101 -19.75 4.66 -4.17
C ARG A 101 -20.82 5.69 -4.51
N GLU A 102 -21.38 6.34 -3.49
CA GLU A 102 -22.32 7.46 -3.66
C GLU A 102 -21.62 8.68 -4.26
N GLU A 103 -20.44 9.04 -3.74
CA GLU A 103 -19.60 10.13 -4.27
C GLU A 103 -19.26 9.94 -5.76
N LEU A 104 -18.81 8.74 -6.12
CA LEU A 104 -18.41 8.41 -7.50
C LEU A 104 -19.59 8.03 -8.40
N GLN A 105 -20.80 7.90 -7.84
CA GLN A 105 -22.00 7.43 -8.55
C GLN A 105 -21.79 6.08 -9.28
N ILE A 106 -21.16 5.12 -8.60
CA ILE A 106 -20.85 3.79 -9.16
C ILE A 106 -21.49 2.65 -8.37
N ASP A 107 -21.88 1.60 -9.10
CA ASP A 107 -22.36 0.37 -8.50
C ASP A 107 -21.22 -0.42 -7.82
N LYS A 108 -21.61 -1.42 -7.02
CA LYS A 108 -20.71 -2.27 -6.25
C LYS A 108 -19.72 -3.03 -7.15
N ASN A 109 -20.17 -3.56 -8.28
CA ASN A 109 -19.34 -4.35 -9.18
C ASN A 109 -18.30 -3.46 -9.85
N LYS A 110 -18.68 -2.27 -10.29
CA LYS A 110 -17.76 -1.30 -10.88
C LYS A 110 -16.71 -0.86 -9.87
N TYR A 111 -17.09 -0.59 -8.61
CA TYR A 111 -16.14 -0.29 -7.52
C TYR A 111 -15.07 -1.36 -7.38
N TYR A 112 -15.46 -2.63 -7.20
CA TYR A 112 -14.48 -3.71 -7.00
C TYR A 112 -13.64 -3.98 -8.24
N LYS A 113 -14.19 -3.78 -9.44
CA LYS A 113 -13.44 -3.90 -10.70
C LYS A 113 -12.37 -2.81 -10.85
N LEU A 114 -12.69 -1.56 -10.49
CA LEU A 114 -11.70 -0.47 -10.48
C LEU A 114 -10.62 -0.71 -9.42
N LYS A 115 -11.03 -1.09 -8.21
CA LYS A 115 -10.10 -1.46 -7.13
C LYS A 115 -9.14 -2.57 -7.55
N GLU A 116 -9.68 -3.63 -8.17
CA GLU A 116 -8.88 -4.76 -8.64
C GLU A 116 -7.87 -4.35 -9.71
N LYS A 117 -8.30 -3.54 -10.69
CA LYS A 117 -7.40 -3.00 -11.72
C LYS A 117 -6.30 -2.12 -11.13
N ALA A 118 -6.65 -1.28 -10.15
CA ALA A 118 -5.66 -0.44 -9.46
C ALA A 118 -4.61 -1.31 -8.73
N ILE A 119 -5.05 -2.34 -8.00
CA ILE A 119 -4.15 -3.29 -7.33
C ILE A 119 -3.21 -3.97 -8.32
N TYR A 120 -3.70 -4.37 -9.49
CA TYR A 120 -2.85 -4.95 -10.52
C TYR A 120 -1.78 -3.97 -11.03
N LYS A 121 -2.12 -2.69 -11.20
CA LYS A 121 -1.15 -1.64 -11.57
C LYS A 121 -0.08 -1.45 -10.49
N PHE A 122 -0.47 -1.48 -9.21
CA PHE A 122 0.49 -1.43 -8.10
C PHE A 122 1.37 -2.68 -8.05
N ALA A 123 0.81 -3.86 -8.28
CA ALA A 123 1.58 -5.10 -8.36
C ALA A 123 2.71 -5.00 -9.40
N MET A 124 2.40 -4.47 -10.59
CA MET A 124 3.41 -4.23 -11.63
C MET A 124 4.43 -3.15 -11.23
N GLY A 125 3.98 -2.03 -10.65
CA GLY A 125 4.89 -0.93 -10.28
C GLY A 125 5.82 -1.24 -9.11
N ILE A 126 5.38 -2.07 -8.16
CA ILE A 126 6.20 -2.53 -7.03
C ILE A 126 7.11 -3.70 -7.45
N GLY A 127 6.74 -4.46 -8.49
CA GLY A 127 7.54 -5.56 -9.02
C GLY A 127 7.12 -6.96 -8.55
N TYR A 128 5.85 -7.14 -8.18
CA TYR A 128 5.28 -8.46 -7.88
C TYR A 128 4.82 -9.24 -9.11
N CYS A 129 4.69 -8.59 -10.27
CA CYS A 129 4.15 -9.13 -11.51
C CYS A 129 5.04 -8.81 -12.72
#